data_AF-A0A7V5CNE2-F1
#
_entry.id   AF-A0A7V5CNE2-F1
#
_cell.length_a   1.000
_cell.length_b   1.000
_cell.length_c   1.000
_cell.angle_alpha   90.00
_cell.angle_beta   90.00
_cell.angle_gamma   90.00
#
_symmetry.space_group_name_H-M   'P 1'
#
loop_
_entity.id
_entity.type
_entity.pdbx_description
1 polymer ?
#
loop_
_entity_poly.entity_id
_entity_poly.type
_entity_poly.pdbx_seq_one_letter_code
_entity_poly.pdbx_strand_id
1 'polypeptide(L)'
;MHHLADVATQAQFPNVAAGFDDTRWQMIEGELVVFPNPRLSLPPIDRLEGFRPGSRSMYRRVLVPISTGHGVLPAWCYIDGGDLINTATPTNERSWP
;
A
#
# COMPACT_ATOMS: atom_id res chain seq x y z
N MET A 1 4.27 22.99 10.68
CA MET A 1 4.30 22.37 12.02
C MET A 1 3.12 21.42 12.11
N HIS A 2 3.19 20.25 11.45
CA HIS A 2 2.07 19.31 11.30
C HIS A 2 2.53 17.83 11.19
N HIS A 3 3.83 17.56 11.35
CA HIS A 3 4.43 16.23 11.13
C HIS A 3 4.54 15.40 12.42
N LEU A 4 4.52 16.05 13.59
CA LEU A 4 4.65 15.37 14.88
C LEU A 4 3.30 14.80 15.38
N ALA A 5 2.18 15.27 14.82
CA ALA A 5 0.85 14.79 15.17
C ALA A 5 0.52 13.44 14.50
N ASP A 6 1.01 13.21 13.28
CA ASP A 6 0.81 11.93 12.56
C ASP A 6 1.60 10.79 13.23
N VAL A 7 2.86 11.03 13.60
CA VAL A 7 3.72 10.05 14.31
C VAL A 7 3.09 9.59 15.62
N ALA A 8 2.52 10.53 16.39
CA ALA A 8 1.90 10.20 17.68
C ALA A 8 0.61 9.38 17.52
N THR A 9 -0.10 9.53 16.40
CA THR A 9 -1.33 8.78 16.11
C THR A 9 -1.01 7.33 15.72
N GLN A 10 0.10 7.10 15.01
CA GLN A 10 0.52 5.76 14.59
C GLN A 10 0.93 4.87 15.77
N ALA A 11 1.46 5.45 16.86
CA ALA A 11 1.87 4.70 18.06
C ALA A 11 0.71 4.17 18.93
N GLN A 12 -0.54 4.59 18.66
CA GLN A 12 -1.72 4.24 19.46
C GLN A 12 -2.54 3.06 18.91
N PHE A 13 -2.22 2.53 17.73
CA PHE A 13 -2.97 1.41 17.17
C PHE A 13 -2.53 0.08 17.82
N PRO A 14 -3.42 -0.63 18.52
CA PRO A 14 -3.11 -1.94 19.05
C PRO A 14 -2.91 -2.92 17.88
N ASN A 15 -1.86 -3.72 17.99
CA ASN A 15 -1.51 -4.76 17.03
C ASN A 15 -2.59 -5.85 17.03
N VAL A 16 -3.50 -5.83 16.06
CA VAL A 16 -4.53 -6.88 15.90
C VAL A 16 -3.92 -8.03 15.10
N ALA A 17 -2.97 -8.72 15.74
CA ALA A 17 -2.51 -10.04 15.31
C ALA A 17 -3.50 -11.09 15.81
N ALA A 18 -4.57 -11.33 15.05
CA ALA A 18 -5.45 -12.48 15.28
C ALA A 18 -5.71 -13.19 13.94
N GLY A 19 -4.83 -14.13 13.60
CA GLY A 19 -5.16 -15.27 12.73
C GLY A 19 -4.68 -15.22 11.28
N PHE A 20 -3.41 -14.92 11.00
CA PHE A 20 -2.77 -15.31 9.75
C PHE A 20 -1.64 -16.31 10.03
N ASP A 21 -1.71 -17.50 9.44
CA ASP A 21 -0.65 -18.51 9.46
C ASP A 21 0.48 -18.06 8.51
N ASP A 22 1.69 -17.93 9.05
CA ASP A 22 2.66 -16.85 8.78
C ASP A 22 3.98 -17.32 8.12
N THR A 23 4.01 -18.45 7.40
CA THR A 23 5.33 -18.95 6.95
C THR A 23 5.91 -18.29 5.70
N ARG A 24 5.19 -17.37 5.00
CA ARG A 24 5.74 -16.67 3.81
C ARG A 24 5.26 -15.25 3.52
N TRP A 25 4.14 -14.79 4.07
CA TRP A 25 3.58 -13.47 3.72
C TRP A 25 3.70 -12.51 4.88
N GLN A 26 4.66 -11.59 4.78
CA GLN A 26 4.82 -10.53 5.77
C GLN A 26 3.81 -9.42 5.51
N MET A 27 3.20 -8.92 6.59
CA MET A 27 2.35 -7.74 6.52
C MET A 27 3.22 -6.51 6.24
N ILE A 28 2.83 -5.70 5.24
CA ILE A 28 3.50 -4.47 4.88
C ILE A 28 2.71 -3.31 5.51
N GLU A 29 3.40 -2.48 6.29
CA GLU A 29 2.85 -1.28 6.90
C GLU A 29 2.77 -0.15 5.87
N GLY A 30 1.73 0.66 5.96
CA GLY A 30 1.51 1.78 5.07
C GLY A 30 0.31 2.62 5.48
N GLU A 31 0.00 3.61 4.65
CA GLU A 31 -1.06 4.57 4.92
C GLU A 31 -2.24 4.38 3.95
N LEU A 32 -3.46 4.53 4.47
CA LEU A 32 -4.66 4.53 3.65
C LEU A 32 -5.05 5.97 3.27
N VAL A 33 -4.95 6.28 1.98
CA VAL A 33 -5.37 7.57 1.43
C VAL A 33 -6.76 7.46 0.79
N VAL A 34 -7.68 8.33 1.20
CA VAL A 34 -9.04 8.40 0.66
C VAL A 34 -9.18 9.65 -0.19
N PHE A 35 -9.54 9.48 -1.47
CA PHE A 35 -9.77 10.59 -2.38
C PHE A 35 -11.25 10.96 -2.46
N PRO A 36 -11.63 12.24 -2.28
CA PRO A 36 -13.03 12.67 -2.40
C PRO A 36 -13.62 12.45 -3.81
N ASN A 37 -12.78 12.53 -4.84
CA ASN A 37 -13.19 12.26 -6.22
C ASN A 37 -12.12 11.43 -6.96
N PRO A 38 -12.19 10.09 -6.88
CA PRO A 38 -11.20 9.21 -7.49
C PRO A 38 -11.13 9.33 -9.01
N ARG A 39 -12.22 9.77 -9.67
CA ARG A 39 -12.23 9.99 -11.13
C ARG A 39 -11.30 11.14 -11.55
N LEU A 40 -11.05 12.09 -10.64
CA LEU A 40 -10.16 13.23 -10.89
C LEU A 40 -8.77 13.00 -10.31
N SER A 41 -8.66 12.34 -9.15
CA SER A 41 -7.38 12.16 -8.46
C SER A 41 -6.56 10.97 -8.94
N LEU A 42 -7.20 9.88 -9.39
CA LEU A 42 -6.47 8.69 -9.84
C LEU A 42 -5.74 8.88 -11.18
N PRO A 43 -6.28 9.55 -12.21
CA PRO A 43 -5.57 9.65 -13.49
C PRO A 43 -4.17 10.30 -13.41
N PRO A 44 -3.94 11.36 -12.60
CA PRO A 44 -2.60 11.87 -12.35
C PRO A 44 -1.66 10.84 -11.68
N ILE A 45 -2.15 10.09 -10.68
CA ILE A 45 -1.39 9.04 -9.99
C ILE A 45 -1.07 7.90 -10.95
N ASP A 46 -2.05 7.44 -11.73
CA ASP A 46 -1.87 6.42 -12.76
C ASP A 46 -0.76 6.82 -13.74
N ARG A 47 -0.65 8.10 -14.11
CA ARG A 47 0.43 8.59 -14.96
C ARG A 47 1.79 8.58 -14.26
N LEU A 48 1.84 9.00 -12.99
CA LEU A 48 3.07 9.00 -12.19
C LEU A 48 3.62 7.58 -12.04
N GLU A 49 2.75 6.62 -11.75
CA GLU A 49 3.08 5.20 -11.58
C GLU A 49 3.26 4.45 -12.91
N GLY A 50 3.09 5.13 -14.04
CA GLY A 50 3.18 4.53 -15.37
C GLY A 50 2.15 3.43 -15.62
N PHE A 51 1.01 3.46 -14.91
CA PHE A 51 -0.10 2.53 -15.07
C PHE A 51 -0.87 2.83 -16.36
N ARG A 52 -1.03 1.81 -17.20
CA ARG A 52 -1.71 1.89 -18.51
C ARG A 52 -2.65 0.69 -18.68
N PRO A 53 -3.96 0.86 -18.48
CA PRO A 53 -4.94 -0.21 -18.62
C PRO A 53 -4.81 -0.95 -19.97
N GLY A 54 -4.78 -2.28 -19.93
CA GLY A 54 -4.72 -3.12 -21.14
C GLY A 54 -3.36 -3.17 -21.85
N SER A 55 -2.31 -2.58 -21.28
CA SER A 55 -0.96 -2.59 -21.85
C SER A 55 0.11 -2.80 -20.79
N ARG A 56 1.36 -2.98 -21.22
CA ARG A 56 2.50 -3.12 -20.33
C ARG A 56 2.68 -1.83 -19.51
N SER A 57 2.69 -1.96 -18.19
CA SER A 57 2.75 -0.88 -17.21
C SER A 57 3.97 -1.06 -16.31
N MET A 58 4.55 0.03 -15.81
CA MET A 58 5.66 -0.04 -14.84
C MET A 58 5.16 -0.58 -13.50
N TYR A 59 4.09 0.01 -12.99
CA TYR A 59 3.29 -0.55 -11.89
C TYR A 59 1.88 -0.93 -12.37
N ARG A 60 1.28 -1.92 -11.72
CA ARG A 60 -0.11 -2.35 -11.92
C ARG A 60 -0.94 -2.00 -10.70
N ARG A 61 -2.15 -1.49 -10.94
CA ARG A 61 -3.13 -1.24 -9.89
C ARG A 61 -3.93 -2.50 -9.58
N VAL A 62 -3.87 -2.96 -8.34
CA VAL A 62 -4.56 -4.16 -7.85
C VAL A 62 -5.34 -3.84 -6.59
N LEU A 63 -6.41 -4.59 -6.32
CA LEU A 63 -7.09 -4.56 -5.02
C LEU A 63 -6.39 -5.51 -4.07
N VAL A 64 -6.02 -5.02 -2.90
CA VAL A 64 -5.44 -5.80 -1.81
C VAL A 64 -6.30 -5.69 -0.56
N PRO A 65 -6.39 -6.75 0.26
CA PRO A 65 -6.92 -6.61 1.60
C PRO A 65 -5.92 -5.84 2.47
N ILE A 66 -6.40 -4.83 3.18
CA ILE A 66 -5.63 -4.10 4.18
C ILE A 66 -6.25 -4.30 5.56
N SER A 67 -5.41 -4.37 6.59
CA SER A 67 -5.86 -4.37 7.98
C SER A 67 -5.81 -2.94 8.51
N THR A 68 -6.90 -2.49 9.13
CA THR A 68 -7.00 -1.17 9.76
C THR A 68 -7.51 -1.32 11.19
N GLY A 69 -7.44 -0.26 12.00
CA GLY A 69 -8.10 -0.23 13.31
C GLY A 69 -9.61 -0.46 13.28
N HIS A 70 -10.25 -0.37 12.11
CA HIS A 70 -11.68 -0.61 11.89
C HIS A 70 -11.96 -1.98 11.24
N GLY A 71 -10.94 -2.83 11.04
CA GLY A 71 -11.06 -4.14 10.41
C GLY A 71 -10.43 -4.20 9.01
N VAL A 72 -10.75 -5.27 8.29
CA VAL A 72 -10.20 -5.57 6.96
C VAL A 72 -11.01 -4.88 5.87
N LEU A 73 -10.34 -4.10 5.02
CA LEU A 73 -10.96 -3.36 3.92
C LEU A 73 -10.21 -3.62 2.60
N PRO A 74 -10.88 -3.53 1.44
CA PRO A 74 -10.19 -3.53 0.16
C PRO A 74 -9.60 -2.13 -0.14
N ALA A 75 -8.34 -2.07 -0.57
CA ALA A 75 -7.70 -0.84 -1.03
C ALA A 75 -6.97 -1.05 -2.36
N TRP A 76 -6.87 0.01 -3.16
CA TRP A 76 -6.03 0.00 -4.36
C TRP A 76 -4.56 0.14 -3.97
N CYS A 77 -3.72 -0.73 -4.52
CA CYS A 77 -2.28 -0.71 -4.35
C CYS A 77 -1.59 -0.80 -5.73
N TYR A 78 -0.46 -0.13 -5.88
CA TYR A 78 0.40 -0.22 -7.05
C TYR A 78 1.52 -1.22 -6.76
N ILE A 79 1.57 -2.30 -7.53
CA ILE A 79 2.60 -3.34 -7.42
C ILE A 79 3.43 -3.37 -8.70
N ASP A 80 4.64 -3.95 -8.64
CA ASP A 80 5.47 -4.13 -9.82
C ASP A 80 4.69 -4.76 -11.00
N GLY A 81 4.92 -4.24 -12.19
CA GLY A 81 4.30 -4.68 -13.43
C GLY A 81 4.79 -6.03 -13.95
N GLY A 82 5.78 -6.65 -13.30
CA GLY A 82 6.27 -8.01 -13.52
C GLY A 82 7.77 -8.11 -13.77
N ASP A 83 8.48 -6.98 -13.89
CA ASP A 83 9.90 -6.95 -14.27
C ASP A 83 10.79 -6.44 -13.12
N LEU A 84 10.33 -5.46 -12.32
CA LEU A 84 11.17 -4.81 -11.30
C LEU A 84 11.44 -5.73 -10.11
N ILE A 85 10.45 -6.56 -9.72
CA ILE A 85 10.56 -7.43 -8.55
C ILE A 85 11.70 -8.45 -8.69
N ASN A 86 12.00 -8.89 -9.92
CA ASN A 86 13.05 -9.86 -10.20
C ASN A 86 14.46 -9.31 -10.00
N THR A 87 14.61 -7.98 -10.06
CA THR A 87 15.87 -7.28 -9.83
C THR A 87 15.92 -6.56 -8.48
N ALA A 88 14.82 -6.58 -7.73
CA ALA A 88 14.71 -5.90 -6.45
C ALA A 88 15.42 -6.70 -5.35
N THR A 89 16.09 -5.98 -4.45
CA THR A 89 16.62 -6.57 -3.21
C THR A 89 15.56 -6.37 -2.12
N PRO A 90 15.07 -7.44 -1.47
CA PRO A 90 14.16 -7.30 -0.33
C PRO A 90 14.84 -6.52 0.79
N THR A 91 14.14 -5.55 1.35
CA THR A 91 14.63 -4.78 2.50
C THR A 91 14.62 -5.60 3.80
N ASN A 92 13.84 -6.68 3.85
CA ASN A 92 13.45 -7.41 5.07
C ASN A 92 12.75 -6.55 6.12
N GLU A 93 12.38 -5.32 5.76
CA GLU A 93 11.62 -4.39 6.57
C GLU A 93 10.16 -4.41 6.13
N ARG A 94 9.25 -4.25 7.09
CA ARG A 94 7.81 -4.19 6.85
C ARG A 94 7.29 -2.77 6.66
N SER A 95 8.08 -1.78 7.03
CA SER A 95 7.76 -0.36 6.96
C SER A 95 8.87 0.39 6.23
N TRP A 96 8.51 1.50 5.59
CA TRP A 96 9.48 2.46 5.10
C TRP A 96 9.96 3.37 6.26
N PRO A 97 11.25 3.77 6.30
CA PRO A 97 11.79 4.62 7.36
C PRO A 97 11.27 6.06 7.33
#